data_AF-A0A0B0EDD3-F1
#
_entry.id   AF-A0A0B0EDD3-F1
#
_cell.length_a   1.000
_cell.length_b   1.000
_cell.length_c   1.000
_cell.angle_alpha   90.00
_cell.angle_beta   90.00
_cell.angle_gamma   90.00
#
_symmetry.space_group_name_H-M   'P 1'
#
loop_
_entity.id
_entity.type
_entity.pdbx_description
1 polymer ?
#
loop_
_entity_poly.entity_id
_entity_poly.type
_entity_poly.pdbx_seq_one_letter_code
_entity_poly.pdbx_strand_id
1 'polypeptide(L)'
;MISTDKAVRPTNVMGTTKRICELFIQNFNRVSDTDYVAVRFGNVLDSSGSVVPKFKQQIRNGGPVTVTHPDITRYFMLIPEAVQLVMQAASLGKGGEIFILDMGEPVKIVDMAKDMIRMMGFTPEEVKIEYTGLRSGEKLYEELLINDTEKHTKYDSITVAGVTNVNWEEFKNDIDELTQFAYRGNVEASIRKLKKLVPEFNPQNEVYKSILEKK
;
A
#
# COMPACT_ATOMS: atom_id res chain seq x y z
N MET A 1 -4.03 13.16 4.13
CA MET A 1 -3.00 12.11 4.29
C MET A 1 -2.98 11.24 3.04
N ILE A 2 -1.81 10.94 2.50
CA ILE A 2 -1.67 9.92 1.44
C ILE A 2 -1.58 8.54 2.08
N SER A 3 -2.43 7.61 1.69
CA SER A 3 -2.38 6.20 2.07
C SER A 3 -2.01 5.30 0.88
N THR A 4 -2.16 3.99 1.01
CA THR A 4 -1.73 2.99 0.02
C THR A 4 -2.68 1.79 0.06
N ASP A 5 -2.85 1.13 -1.09
CA ASP A 5 -3.43 -0.20 -1.19
C ASP A 5 -2.89 -1.23 -0.18
N LYS A 6 -1.62 -1.12 0.20
CA LYS A 6 -0.97 -2.02 1.17
C LYS A 6 -1.53 -1.88 2.59
N ALA A 7 -2.29 -0.82 2.89
CA ALA A 7 -2.98 -0.66 4.16
C ALA A 7 -4.25 -1.55 4.26
N VAL A 8 -4.76 -2.05 3.14
CA VAL A 8 -5.92 -2.95 3.09
C VAL A 8 -5.48 -4.38 3.38
N ARG A 9 -5.98 -4.97 4.47
CA ARG A 9 -5.62 -6.32 4.94
C ARG A 9 -4.10 -6.53 4.87
N PRO A 10 -3.32 -5.75 5.64
CA PRO A 10 -1.89 -5.62 5.42
C PRO A 10 -1.15 -6.94 5.72
N THR A 11 -0.12 -7.23 4.94
CA THR A 11 0.74 -8.42 5.08
C THR A 11 2.19 -8.09 5.45
N ASN A 12 2.50 -6.80 5.59
CA ASN A 12 3.82 -6.29 5.91
C ASN A 12 3.70 -5.08 6.85
N VAL A 13 4.78 -4.80 7.58
CA VAL A 13 4.81 -3.73 8.60
C VAL A 13 4.51 -2.35 8.01
N MET A 14 4.98 -2.05 6.80
CA MET A 14 4.74 -0.76 6.14
C MET A 14 3.25 -0.53 5.89
N GLY A 15 2.55 -1.53 5.34
CA GLY A 15 1.10 -1.47 5.15
C GLY A 15 0.35 -1.32 6.48
N THR A 16 0.76 -2.07 7.50
CA THR A 16 0.14 -2.01 8.83
C THR A 16 0.30 -0.65 9.49
N THR A 17 1.47 0.00 9.38
CA THR A 17 1.66 1.33 9.95
C THR A 17 0.83 2.39 9.20
N LYS A 18 0.67 2.28 7.88
CA LYS A 18 -0.24 3.14 7.11
C LYS A 18 -1.70 2.95 7.53
N ARG A 19 -2.12 1.71 7.81
CA ARG A 19 -3.45 1.41 8.36
C ARG A 19 -3.64 2.04 9.75
N ILE A 20 -2.64 2.00 10.62
CA ILE A 20 -2.68 2.70 11.92
C ILE A 20 -2.84 4.21 11.71
N CYS A 21 -2.14 4.82 10.75
CA CYS A 21 -2.32 6.24 10.45
C CYS A 21 -3.74 6.58 9.97
N GLU A 22 -4.39 5.70 9.20
CA GLU A 22 -5.79 5.88 8.82
C GLU A 22 -6.73 5.83 10.02
N LEU A 23 -6.56 4.84 10.90
CA LEU A 23 -7.32 4.73 12.15
C LEU A 23 -7.11 5.98 13.02
N PHE A 24 -5.87 6.46 13.10
CA PHE A 24 -5.53 7.67 13.84
C PHE A 24 -6.28 8.89 13.31
N ILE A 25 -6.14 9.22 12.02
CA ILE A 25 -6.77 10.45 11.49
C ILE A 25 -8.29 10.38 11.56
N GLN A 26 -8.88 9.20 11.34
CA GLN A 26 -10.32 9.02 11.32
C GLN A 26 -10.93 9.22 12.72
N ASN A 27 -10.22 8.78 13.77
CA ASN A 27 -10.70 8.93 15.14
C ASN A 27 -10.26 10.27 15.76
N PHE A 28 -9.10 10.80 15.39
CA PHE A 28 -8.64 12.12 15.83
C PHE A 28 -9.51 13.27 15.29
N ASN A 29 -10.09 13.10 14.09
CA ASN A 29 -11.05 14.06 13.52
C ASN A 29 -12.25 14.36 14.44
N ARG A 30 -12.58 13.47 15.38
CA ARG A 30 -13.71 13.65 16.31
C ARG A 30 -13.40 14.59 17.46
N VAL A 31 -12.13 14.78 17.75
CA VAL A 31 -11.62 15.53 18.90
C VAL A 31 -10.76 16.72 18.45
N SER A 32 -10.73 17.01 17.15
CA SER A 32 -9.96 18.08 16.54
C SER A 32 -10.88 19.04 15.80
N ASP A 33 -10.53 20.31 15.79
CA ASP A 33 -11.18 21.34 14.97
C ASP A 33 -10.70 21.31 13.49
N THR A 34 -9.74 20.44 13.17
CA THR A 34 -9.21 20.27 11.81
C THR A 34 -9.83 19.05 11.14
N ASP A 35 -10.29 19.24 9.90
CA ASP A 35 -10.76 18.13 9.07
C ASP A 35 -9.56 17.35 8.48
N TYR A 36 -9.52 16.06 8.76
CA TYR A 36 -8.53 15.13 8.24
C TYR A 36 -9.16 14.13 7.29
N VAL A 37 -8.54 13.94 6.14
CA VAL A 37 -8.94 12.91 5.18
C VAL A 37 -7.74 12.07 4.74
N ALA A 38 -7.98 10.82 4.38
CA ALA A 38 -7.00 9.95 3.71
C ALA A 38 -7.44 9.66 2.29
N VAL A 39 -6.47 9.41 1.41
CA VAL A 39 -6.72 8.90 0.06
C VAL A 39 -5.88 7.64 -0.15
N ARG A 40 -6.51 6.51 -0.44
CA ARG A 40 -5.89 5.23 -0.80
C ARG A 40 -5.83 5.10 -2.32
N PHE A 41 -4.64 4.79 -2.82
CA PHE A 41 -4.42 4.40 -4.21
C PHE A 41 -3.25 3.41 -4.30
N GLY A 42 -3.16 2.76 -5.46
CA GLY A 42 -2.14 1.77 -5.76
C GLY A 42 -0.80 2.37 -6.19
N ASN A 43 -0.09 1.68 -7.06
CA ASN A 43 1.21 2.15 -7.52
C ASN A 43 1.04 3.34 -8.48
N VAL A 44 2.06 4.19 -8.51
CA VAL A 44 2.15 5.31 -9.45
C VAL A 44 3.27 5.03 -10.45
N LEU A 45 3.00 5.23 -11.73
CA LEU A 45 3.97 4.99 -12.79
C LEU A 45 5.20 5.91 -12.65
N ASP A 46 6.38 5.34 -12.86
CA ASP A 46 7.67 6.03 -12.82
C ASP A 46 8.00 6.75 -11.49
N SER A 47 7.38 6.33 -10.37
CA SER A 47 7.71 6.89 -9.06
C SER A 47 9.12 6.48 -8.60
N SER A 48 9.74 7.29 -7.74
CA SER A 48 11.07 7.01 -7.18
C SER A 48 11.16 5.63 -6.53
N GLY A 49 12.19 4.86 -6.88
CA GLY A 49 12.42 3.51 -6.35
C GLY A 49 11.41 2.45 -6.80
N SER A 50 10.51 2.78 -7.74
CA SER A 50 9.56 1.82 -8.29
C SER A 50 10.21 0.87 -9.31
N VAL A 51 9.42 -0.09 -9.75
CA VAL A 51 9.82 -1.12 -10.71
C VAL A 51 10.21 -0.54 -12.08
N VAL A 52 9.61 0.58 -12.51
CA VAL A 52 9.86 1.18 -13.83
C VAL A 52 11.28 1.77 -13.93
N PRO A 53 11.77 2.64 -13.02
CA PRO A 53 13.16 3.07 -13.01
C PRO A 53 14.16 1.91 -12.92
N LYS A 54 13.84 0.88 -12.12
CA LYS A 54 14.67 -0.32 -11.99
C LYS A 54 14.80 -1.05 -13.33
N PHE A 55 13.68 -1.27 -14.03
CA PHE A 55 13.69 -1.91 -15.35
C PHE A 55 14.45 -1.07 -16.38
N LYS A 56 14.24 0.25 -16.42
CA LYS A 56 15.01 1.16 -17.30
C LYS A 56 16.52 1.01 -17.07
N GLN A 57 16.95 0.95 -15.80
CA GLN A 57 18.35 0.79 -15.44
C GLN A 57 18.89 -0.60 -15.84
N GLN A 58 18.13 -1.66 -15.56
CA GLN A 58 18.51 -3.03 -15.94
C GLN A 58 18.65 -3.18 -17.46
N ILE A 59 17.71 -2.67 -18.24
CA ILE A 59 17.74 -2.71 -19.71
C ILE A 59 18.95 -1.93 -20.25
N ARG A 60 19.22 -0.71 -19.73
CA ARG A 60 20.41 0.08 -20.13
C ARG A 60 21.72 -0.63 -19.83
N ASN A 61 21.75 -1.48 -18.80
CA ASN A 61 22.94 -2.23 -18.40
C ASN A 61 23.07 -3.58 -19.13
N GLY A 62 22.18 -3.90 -20.09
CA GLY A 62 22.18 -5.17 -20.83
C GLY A 62 21.40 -6.31 -20.18
N GLY A 63 20.63 -6.03 -19.12
CA GLY A 63 19.82 -7.02 -18.42
C GLY A 63 20.61 -7.90 -17.43
N PRO A 64 19.98 -8.95 -16.86
CA PRO A 64 18.57 -9.29 -17.03
C PRO A 64 17.63 -8.33 -16.29
N VAL A 65 16.39 -8.23 -16.77
CA VAL A 65 15.30 -7.56 -16.04
C VAL A 65 14.77 -8.53 -14.97
N THR A 66 14.69 -8.10 -13.72
CA THR A 66 14.28 -8.99 -12.61
C THR A 66 12.84 -8.76 -12.17
N VAL A 67 11.99 -9.77 -12.41
CA VAL A 67 10.59 -9.84 -11.99
C VAL A 67 10.50 -10.77 -10.78
N THR A 68 9.68 -10.45 -9.79
CA THR A 68 9.60 -11.28 -8.57
C THR A 68 8.84 -12.58 -8.80
N HIS A 69 7.72 -12.54 -9.54
CA HIS A 69 6.93 -13.73 -9.86
C HIS A 69 6.22 -13.58 -11.23
N PRO A 70 6.06 -14.64 -12.03
CA PRO A 70 5.40 -14.56 -13.35
C PRO A 70 3.97 -14.00 -13.30
N ASP A 71 3.22 -14.36 -12.27
CA ASP A 71 1.82 -13.95 -12.12
C ASP A 71 1.60 -12.66 -11.32
N ILE A 72 2.67 -11.96 -10.91
CA ILE A 72 2.52 -10.77 -10.08
C ILE A 72 1.85 -9.63 -10.85
N THR A 73 0.79 -9.06 -10.28
CA THR A 73 0.10 -7.91 -10.86
C THR A 73 0.09 -6.72 -9.90
N ARG A 74 0.03 -5.51 -10.46
CA ARG A 74 -0.13 -4.27 -9.69
C ARG A 74 -1.07 -3.34 -10.42
N TYR A 75 -1.81 -2.56 -9.64
CA TYR A 75 -2.60 -1.44 -10.13
C TYR A 75 -1.70 -0.23 -10.33
N PHE A 76 -1.88 0.49 -11.43
CA PHE A 76 -1.07 1.65 -11.77
C PHE A 76 -1.93 2.83 -12.18
N MET A 77 -1.44 4.02 -11.86
CA MET A 77 -2.01 5.30 -12.29
C MET A 77 -0.86 6.26 -12.63
N LEU A 78 -1.09 7.21 -13.53
CA LEU A 78 -0.10 8.25 -13.81
C LEU A 78 -0.01 9.25 -12.64
N ILE A 79 1.16 9.87 -12.45
CA ILE A 79 1.36 10.89 -11.40
C ILE A 79 0.33 12.02 -11.51
N PRO A 80 0.09 12.64 -12.69
CA PRO A 80 -0.86 13.75 -12.79
C PRO A 80 -2.29 13.33 -12.46
N GLU A 81 -2.70 12.13 -12.86
CA GLU A 81 -4.02 11.56 -12.57
C GLU A 81 -4.20 11.36 -11.06
N ALA A 82 -3.23 10.73 -10.40
CA ALA A 82 -3.26 10.50 -8.96
C ALA A 82 -3.33 11.81 -8.18
N VAL A 83 -2.51 12.80 -8.55
CA VAL A 83 -2.51 14.13 -7.89
C VAL A 83 -3.85 14.83 -8.11
N GLN A 84 -4.39 14.81 -9.32
CA GLN A 84 -5.69 15.42 -9.62
C GLN A 84 -6.82 14.80 -8.79
N LEU A 85 -6.90 13.47 -8.74
CA LEU A 85 -7.91 12.76 -7.97
C LEU A 85 -7.75 12.97 -6.46
N VAL A 86 -6.51 13.04 -5.95
CA VAL A 86 -6.24 13.37 -4.54
C VAL A 86 -6.75 14.77 -4.20
N MET A 87 -6.51 15.77 -5.07
CA MET A 87 -7.00 17.13 -4.87
C MET A 87 -8.54 17.20 -4.92
N GLN A 88 -9.17 16.42 -5.80
CA GLN A 88 -10.62 16.30 -5.86
C GLN A 88 -11.20 15.65 -4.59
N ALA A 89 -10.61 14.54 -4.14
CA ALA A 89 -10.98 13.89 -2.88
C ALA A 89 -10.85 14.85 -1.68
N ALA A 90 -9.75 15.61 -1.61
CA ALA A 90 -9.56 16.62 -0.58
C ALA A 90 -10.64 17.71 -0.61
N SER A 91 -11.08 18.14 -1.80
CA SER A 91 -12.18 19.11 -1.94
C SER A 91 -13.56 18.58 -1.54
N LEU A 92 -13.73 17.26 -1.46
CA LEU A 92 -14.96 16.60 -1.04
C LEU A 92 -15.02 16.32 0.46
N GLY A 93 -13.86 16.28 1.11
CA GLY A 93 -13.72 15.89 2.51
C GLY A 93 -14.49 16.78 3.47
N LYS A 94 -15.13 16.16 4.46
CA LYS A 94 -15.77 16.84 5.61
C LYS A 94 -15.22 16.35 6.95
N GLY A 95 -14.13 15.57 6.90
CA GLY A 95 -13.44 15.04 8.06
C GLY A 95 -13.72 13.56 8.31
N GLY A 96 -12.65 12.81 8.55
CA GLY A 96 -12.66 11.39 8.88
C GLY A 96 -12.83 10.44 7.69
N GLU A 97 -13.03 10.95 6.47
CA GLU A 97 -13.16 10.09 5.29
C GLU A 97 -11.83 9.48 4.86
N ILE A 98 -11.91 8.21 4.45
CA ILE A 98 -10.85 7.51 3.74
C ILE A 98 -11.35 7.32 2.31
N PHE A 99 -10.90 8.17 1.40
CA PHE A 99 -11.21 8.06 -0.02
C PHE A 99 -10.43 6.92 -0.66
N ILE A 100 -11.07 6.24 -1.61
CA ILE A 100 -10.49 5.18 -2.42
C ILE A 100 -10.54 5.63 -3.88
N LEU A 101 -9.40 5.59 -4.56
CA LEU A 101 -9.35 5.86 -6.00
C LEU A 101 -9.59 4.57 -6.79
N ASP A 102 -10.38 4.67 -7.84
CA ASP A 102 -10.45 3.63 -8.86
C ASP A 102 -9.12 3.59 -9.64
N MET A 103 -8.51 2.42 -9.67
CA MET A 103 -7.23 2.19 -10.32
C MET A 103 -7.35 1.45 -11.65
N GLY A 104 -8.57 1.14 -12.09
CA GLY A 104 -8.82 0.34 -13.29
C GLY A 104 -8.28 -1.08 -13.17
N GLU A 105 -7.83 -1.62 -14.30
CA GLU A 105 -7.40 -3.01 -14.42
C GLU A 105 -5.95 -3.23 -13.94
N PRO A 106 -5.67 -4.35 -13.26
CA PRO A 106 -4.33 -4.67 -12.80
C PRO A 106 -3.41 -5.05 -13.98
N VAL A 107 -2.16 -4.61 -13.93
CA VAL A 107 -1.14 -4.90 -14.96
C VAL A 107 -0.20 -5.99 -14.48
N LYS A 108 0.05 -7.00 -15.33
CA LYS A 108 1.09 -8.01 -15.09
C LYS A 108 2.47 -7.38 -15.23
N ILE A 109 3.29 -7.52 -14.19
CA ILE A 109 4.64 -6.91 -14.16
C ILE A 109 5.56 -7.51 -15.23
N VAL A 110 5.37 -8.79 -15.56
CA VAL A 110 6.12 -9.44 -16.64
C VAL A 110 5.78 -8.85 -18.00
N ASP A 111 4.53 -8.48 -18.25
CA ASP A 111 4.12 -7.91 -19.53
C ASP A 111 4.61 -6.46 -19.65
N MET A 112 4.52 -5.70 -18.56
CA MET A 112 5.16 -4.38 -18.46
C MET A 112 6.67 -4.45 -18.73
N ALA A 113 7.38 -5.46 -18.20
CA ALA A 113 8.80 -5.66 -18.46
C ALA A 113 9.08 -5.89 -19.97
N LYS A 114 8.30 -6.77 -20.63
CA LYS A 114 8.43 -7.05 -22.06
C LYS A 114 8.19 -5.80 -22.91
N ASP A 115 7.15 -5.03 -22.57
CA ASP A 115 6.82 -3.81 -23.31
C ASP A 115 7.92 -2.76 -23.15
N MET A 116 8.49 -2.62 -21.95
CA MET A 116 9.62 -1.73 -21.72
C MET A 116 10.88 -2.12 -22.50
N ILE A 117 11.18 -3.43 -22.58
CA ILE A 117 12.30 -3.94 -23.40
C ILE A 117 12.11 -3.54 -24.87
N ARG A 118 10.91 -3.78 -25.43
CA ARG A 118 10.57 -3.43 -26.82
C ARG A 118 10.63 -1.92 -27.07
N MET A 119 10.06 -1.12 -26.18
CA MET A 119 10.05 0.35 -26.30
C MET A 119 11.46 0.95 -26.26
N MET A 120 12.42 0.26 -25.64
CA MET A 120 13.81 0.68 -25.58
C MET A 120 14.66 0.15 -26.76
N GLY A 121 14.03 -0.51 -27.73
CA GLY A 121 14.68 -0.97 -28.97
C GLY A 121 15.35 -2.33 -28.87
N PHE A 122 15.09 -3.10 -27.82
CA PHE A 122 15.65 -4.44 -27.61
C PHE A 122 14.57 -5.52 -27.79
N THR A 123 15.01 -6.76 -28.02
CA THR A 123 14.12 -7.93 -27.99
C THR A 123 14.24 -8.70 -26.66
N PRO A 124 13.21 -9.49 -26.27
CA PRO A 124 13.29 -10.36 -25.09
C PRO A 124 14.40 -11.41 -25.13
N GLU A 125 14.94 -11.71 -26.31
CA GLU A 125 16.12 -12.58 -26.48
C GLU A 125 17.42 -11.85 -26.14
N GLU A 126 17.51 -10.55 -26.45
CA GLU A 126 18.65 -9.69 -26.12
C GLU A 126 18.67 -9.31 -24.63
N VAL A 127 17.50 -9.02 -24.06
CA VAL A 127 17.34 -8.69 -22.64
C VAL A 127 16.40 -9.69 -21.98
N LYS A 128 17.00 -10.67 -21.29
CA LYS A 128 16.26 -11.73 -20.60
C LYS A 128 15.48 -11.19 -19.40
N ILE A 129 14.36 -11.85 -19.09
CA ILE A 129 13.61 -11.67 -17.85
C ILE A 129 13.95 -12.84 -16.91
N GLU A 130 14.37 -12.53 -15.70
CA GLU A 130 14.65 -13.51 -14.65
C GLU A 130 13.67 -13.38 -13.48
N TYR A 131 13.22 -14.52 -12.96
CA TYR A 131 12.35 -14.59 -11.81
C TYR A 131 13.14 -14.76 -10.52
N THR A 132 13.03 -13.80 -9.60
CA THR A 132 13.81 -13.79 -8.35
C THR A 132 13.08 -14.37 -7.14
N GLY A 133 11.81 -14.76 -7.30
CA GLY A 133 10.93 -15.10 -6.20
C GLY A 133 10.33 -13.86 -5.51
N LEU A 134 9.23 -14.08 -4.78
CA LEU A 134 8.57 -13.06 -3.98
C LEU A 134 9.43 -12.69 -2.76
N ARG A 135 9.45 -11.40 -2.43
CA ARG A 135 10.12 -10.92 -1.21
C ARG A 135 9.25 -11.18 0.01
N SER A 136 9.86 -11.22 1.18
CA SER A 136 9.13 -11.37 2.44
C SER A 136 8.09 -10.26 2.62
N GLY A 137 6.82 -10.62 2.80
CA GLY A 137 5.71 -9.66 2.95
C GLY A 137 5.11 -9.13 1.63
N GLU A 138 5.68 -9.49 0.47
CA GLU A 138 5.18 -9.08 -0.84
C GLU A 138 3.96 -9.91 -1.25
N LYS A 139 2.88 -9.24 -1.66
CA LYS A 139 1.68 -9.91 -2.17
C LYS A 139 1.84 -10.26 -3.65
N LEU A 140 1.31 -11.40 -4.07
CA LEU A 140 1.20 -11.74 -5.48
C LEU A 140 0.19 -10.83 -6.20
N TYR A 141 -0.95 -10.59 -5.54
CA TYR A 141 -2.01 -9.70 -5.99
C TYR A 141 -2.29 -8.70 -4.87
N GLU A 142 -2.33 -7.41 -5.20
CA GLU A 142 -2.84 -6.40 -4.26
C GLU A 142 -4.36 -6.49 -4.18
N GLU A 143 -4.92 -6.07 -3.03
CA GLU A 143 -6.36 -6.08 -2.82
C GLU A 143 -7.04 -5.09 -3.79
N LEU A 144 -8.19 -5.47 -4.34
CA LEU A 144 -9.02 -4.53 -5.06
C LEU A 144 -9.59 -3.52 -4.07
N LEU A 145 -9.13 -2.27 -4.17
CA LEU A 145 -9.47 -1.21 -3.23
C LEU A 145 -10.98 -0.97 -3.13
N ILE A 146 -11.70 -1.11 -4.24
CA ILE A 146 -13.13 -0.80 -4.34
C ILE A 146 -14.02 -1.71 -3.47
N ASN A 147 -13.52 -2.87 -3.04
CA ASN A 147 -14.26 -3.78 -2.17
C ASN A 147 -14.50 -3.21 -0.76
N ASP A 148 -13.71 -2.22 -0.34
CA ASP A 148 -13.89 -1.53 0.94
C ASP A 148 -14.89 -0.34 0.83
N THR A 149 -15.52 -0.13 -0.34
CA THR A 149 -16.46 0.98 -0.58
C THR A 149 -17.70 0.84 0.27
N GLU A 150 -18.00 1.88 1.06
CA GLU A 150 -19.28 2.04 1.74
C GLU A 150 -20.16 3.08 1.06
N LYS A 151 -19.56 4.12 0.47
CA LYS A 151 -20.29 5.23 -0.18
C LYS A 151 -19.63 5.67 -1.48
N HIS A 152 -20.44 6.03 -2.46
CA HIS A 152 -19.99 6.66 -3.70
C HIS A 152 -19.95 8.19 -3.56
N THR A 153 -19.03 8.83 -4.29
CA THR A 153 -19.01 10.28 -4.41
C THR A 153 -19.67 10.75 -5.70
N LYS A 154 -19.62 12.05 -5.99
CA LYS A 154 -20.05 12.61 -7.29
C LYS A 154 -19.10 12.26 -8.46
N TYR A 155 -17.94 11.68 -8.17
CA TYR A 155 -16.96 11.23 -9.16
C TYR A 155 -16.90 9.71 -9.13
N ASP A 156 -17.09 9.07 -10.28
CA ASP A 156 -17.07 7.60 -10.38
C ASP A 156 -15.71 7.00 -9.96
N SER A 157 -14.63 7.73 -10.22
CA SER A 157 -13.26 7.33 -9.85
C SER A 157 -12.91 7.52 -8.37
N ILE A 158 -13.85 8.01 -7.54
CA ILE A 158 -13.61 8.27 -6.11
C ILE A 158 -14.76 7.72 -5.28
N THR A 159 -14.45 6.80 -4.38
CA THR A 159 -15.37 6.22 -3.39
C THR A 159 -14.88 6.48 -1.97
N VAL A 160 -15.69 6.19 -0.96
CA VAL A 160 -15.38 6.38 0.46
C VAL A 160 -15.47 5.04 1.18
N ALA A 161 -14.41 4.70 1.92
CA ALA A 161 -14.33 3.50 2.73
C ALA A 161 -15.16 3.61 4.02
N GLY A 162 -15.52 2.46 4.58
CA GLY A 162 -16.24 2.37 5.85
C GLY A 162 -15.48 2.95 7.05
N VAL A 163 -16.23 3.46 8.03
CA VAL A 163 -15.66 4.02 9.26
C VAL A 163 -15.27 2.92 10.24
N THR A 164 -14.03 2.95 10.73
CA THR A 164 -13.53 2.07 11.79
C THR A 164 -13.39 2.85 13.11
N ASN A 165 -14.27 2.55 14.06
CA ASN A 165 -14.28 3.17 15.38
C ASN A 165 -13.34 2.42 16.33
N VAL A 166 -12.48 3.16 17.03
CA VAL A 166 -11.66 2.63 18.12
C VAL A 166 -11.89 3.44 19.38
N ASN A 167 -11.59 2.85 20.54
CA ASN A 167 -11.51 3.62 21.78
C ASN A 167 -10.28 4.53 21.68
N TRP A 168 -10.50 5.85 21.63
CA TRP A 168 -9.44 6.82 21.35
C TRP A 168 -8.31 6.80 22.40
N GLU A 169 -8.65 6.75 23.70
CA GLU A 169 -7.63 6.77 24.75
C GLU A 169 -6.83 5.46 24.79
N GLU A 170 -7.50 4.31 24.61
CA GLU A 170 -6.79 3.03 24.51
C GLU A 170 -5.87 2.99 23.28
N PHE A 171 -6.38 3.46 22.13
CA PHE A 171 -5.63 3.48 20.88
C PHE A 171 -4.39 4.39 20.96
N LYS A 172 -4.51 5.55 21.59
CA LYS A 172 -3.38 6.47 21.83
C LYS A 172 -2.31 5.80 22.69
N ASN A 173 -2.72 5.17 23.80
CA ASN A 173 -1.80 4.45 24.68
C ASN A 173 -1.11 3.29 23.96
N ASP A 174 -1.84 2.54 23.13
CA ASP A 174 -1.27 1.45 22.33
C ASP A 174 -0.24 1.94 21.30
N ILE A 175 -0.45 3.13 20.71
CA ILE A 175 0.53 3.77 19.82
C ILE A 175 1.79 4.19 20.58
N ASP A 176 1.64 4.77 21.78
CA ASP A 176 2.76 5.16 22.62
C ASP A 176 3.61 3.94 23.01
N GLU A 177 2.97 2.84 23.41
CA GLU A 177 3.63 1.57 23.68
C GLU A 177 4.33 0.98 22.45
N LEU A 178 3.66 0.97 21.29
CA LEU A 178 4.26 0.52 20.03
C LEU A 178 5.54 1.29 19.72
N THR A 179 5.47 2.61 19.86
CA THR A 179 6.60 3.52 19.64
C THR A 179 7.76 3.21 20.57
N GLN A 180 7.49 2.97 21.85
CA GLN A 180 8.52 2.58 22.83
C GLN A 180 9.16 1.23 22.49
N PHE A 181 8.37 0.22 22.09
CA PHE A 181 8.90 -1.07 21.67
C PHE A 181 9.79 -0.96 20.44
N ALA A 182 9.38 -0.14 19.46
CA ALA A 182 10.14 0.11 18.24
C ALA A 182 11.49 0.78 18.55
N TYR A 183 11.51 1.83 19.39
CA TYR A 183 12.74 2.52 19.79
C TYR A 183 13.72 1.62 20.54
N ARG A 184 13.22 0.65 21.32
CA ARG A 184 14.05 -0.33 22.04
C ARG A 184 14.47 -1.51 21.19
N GLY A 185 14.07 -1.58 19.92
CA GLY A 185 14.34 -2.72 19.04
C GLY A 185 13.60 -4.00 19.45
N ASN A 186 12.54 -3.90 20.25
CA ASN A 186 11.76 -5.06 20.68
C ASN A 186 10.78 -5.49 19.56
N VAL A 187 11.29 -6.30 18.63
CA VAL A 187 10.54 -6.78 17.46
C VAL A 187 9.31 -7.59 17.88
N GLU A 188 9.44 -8.49 18.85
CA GLU A 188 8.32 -9.34 19.28
C GLU A 188 7.15 -8.51 19.82
N ALA A 189 7.43 -7.60 20.77
CA ALA A 189 6.40 -6.74 21.33
C ALA A 189 5.80 -5.80 20.27
N SER A 190 6.62 -5.29 19.34
CA SER A 190 6.16 -4.44 18.24
C SER A 190 5.19 -5.18 17.32
N ILE A 191 5.52 -6.41 16.90
CA ILE A 191 4.66 -7.21 16.02
C ILE A 191 3.35 -7.59 16.71
N ARG A 192 3.38 -7.97 17.99
CA ARG A 192 2.16 -8.25 18.77
C ARG A 192 1.29 -6.99 18.92
N LYS A 193 1.91 -5.83 19.16
CA LYS A 193 1.17 -4.56 19.29
C LYS A 193 0.57 -4.11 17.95
N LEU A 194 1.29 -4.29 16.84
CA LEU A 194 0.75 -4.07 15.49
C LEU A 194 -0.48 -4.95 15.23
N LYS A 195 -0.47 -6.22 15.64
CA LYS A 195 -1.61 -7.14 15.51
C LYS A 195 -2.80 -6.74 16.41
N LYS A 196 -2.54 -6.18 17.60
CA LYS A 196 -3.60 -5.63 18.47
C LYS A 196 -4.27 -4.42 17.81
N LEU A 197 -3.46 -3.47 17.32
CA LEU A 197 -3.93 -2.22 16.70
C LEU A 197 -4.64 -2.46 15.36
N VAL A 198 -4.21 -3.47 14.61
CA VAL A 198 -4.75 -3.84 13.29
C VAL A 198 -5.04 -5.34 13.28
N PRO A 199 -6.23 -5.76 13.74
CA PRO A 199 -6.60 -7.18 13.82
C PRO A 199 -6.52 -7.91 12.48
N GLU A 200 -6.75 -7.21 11.36
CA GLU A 200 -6.63 -7.72 10.00
C GLU A 200 -5.18 -7.89 9.50
N PHE A 201 -4.16 -7.50 10.28
CA PHE A 201 -2.75 -7.71 9.93
C PHE A 201 -2.40 -9.21 9.89
N ASN A 202 -2.02 -9.71 8.72
CA ASN A 202 -1.65 -11.11 8.51
C ASN A 202 -0.26 -11.20 7.87
N PRO A 203 0.83 -11.20 8.65
CA PRO A 203 2.19 -11.12 8.09
C PRO A 203 2.51 -12.35 7.24
N GLN A 204 3.15 -12.14 6.09
CA GLN A 204 3.72 -13.24 5.28
C GLN A 204 5.17 -13.57 5.66
N ASN A 205 5.79 -12.79 6.54
CA ASN A 205 7.11 -13.07 7.07
C ASN A 205 7.04 -14.16 8.15
N GLU A 206 7.81 -15.24 7.98
CA GLU A 206 7.79 -16.40 8.88
C GLU A 206 8.19 -16.07 10.32
N VAL A 207 9.12 -15.13 10.54
CA VAL A 207 9.49 -14.67 11.89
C VAL A 207 8.30 -14.01 12.57
N TYR A 208 7.57 -13.15 11.83
CA TYR A 208 6.42 -12.45 12.36
C TYR A 208 5.23 -13.39 12.59
N LYS A 209 5.01 -14.39 11.72
CA LYS A 209 4.01 -15.45 11.96
C LYS A 209 4.30 -16.20 13.25
N SER A 210 5.54 -16.67 13.41
CA SER A 210 5.98 -17.38 14.61
C SER A 210 5.77 -16.55 15.88
N ILE A 211 6.04 -15.24 15.84
CA ILE A 211 5.76 -14.34 16.97
C ILE A 211 4.27 -14.33 17.32
N LEU A 212 3.38 -14.25 16.33
CA LEU A 212 1.94 -14.17 16.56
C LEU A 212 1.30 -15.51 16.99
N GLU A 213 1.92 -16.64 16.64
CA GLU A 213 1.46 -17.98 17.01
C GLU A 213 1.91 -18.42 18.40
N LYS A 214 3.01 -17.85 18.92
CA LYS A 214 3.48 -18.10 20.29
C LYS A 214 2.46 -17.55 21.29
N LYS A 215 1.78 -18.46 21.98
CA LYS A 215 0.87 -18.17 23.11
C LYS A 215 1.62 -17.61 24.31
#